data_AF-A0A645BN92-F1
#
_entry.id   AF-A0A645BN92-F1
#
_cell.length_a   1.000
_cell.length_b   1.000
_cell.length_c   1.000
_cell.angle_alpha   90.00
_cell.angle_beta   90.00
_cell.angle_gamma   90.00
#
_symmetry.space_group_name_H-M   'P 1'
#
loop_
_entity.id
_entity.type
_entity.pdbx_description
1 polymer ?
#
loop_
_entity_poly.entity_id
_entity_poly.type
_entity_poly.pdbx_seq_one_letter_code
_entity_poly.pdbx_strand_id
1 'polypeptide(L)'
;MGPHFAIGDTCFSFAEDVKVYNPLDGKEIIARDNEKSILRKTNIEEAYTQCHTDITLPYDGLEFISIITKDGETLNIIENGRFVVQGTEELNKPFEMNI
;
A
#
# COMPACT_ATOMS: atom_id res chain seq x y z
N MET A 1 4.92 9.72 17.98
CA MET A 1 4.96 8.96 16.71
C MET A 1 3.63 9.19 16.03
N GLY A 2 3.63 9.98 14.96
CA GLY A 2 2.42 10.21 14.15
C GLY A 2 2.22 9.09 13.12
N PRO A 3 1.15 9.15 12.32
CA PRO A 3 1.02 8.30 11.15
C PRO A 3 2.25 8.46 10.25
N HIS A 4 2.67 7.35 9.65
CA HIS A 4 3.76 7.30 8.68
C HIS A 4 3.32 6.43 7.53
N PHE A 5 3.92 6.68 6.36
CA PHE A 5 3.69 5.88 5.18
C PHE A 5 4.90 4.98 4.96
N ALA A 6 4.69 3.66 4.98
CA ALA A 6 5.74 2.69 4.72
C ALA A 6 5.76 2.34 3.23
N ILE A 7 6.94 2.43 2.62
CA ILE A 7 7.20 2.00 1.24
C ILE A 7 8.22 0.88 1.31
N GLY A 8 7.85 -0.29 0.81
CA GLY A 8 8.69 -1.48 0.84
C GLY A 8 8.01 -2.64 0.12
N ASP A 9 8.76 -3.73 -0.03
CA ASP A 9 8.20 -4.99 -0.51
C ASP A 9 7.12 -5.48 0.45
N THR A 10 6.14 -6.23 -0.02
CA THR A 10 5.14 -6.81 0.89
C THR A 10 5.79 -7.93 1.70
N CYS A 11 5.52 -8.03 3.01
CA CYS A 11 5.91 -9.18 3.86
C CYS A 11 5.30 -10.54 3.40
N PHE A 12 4.57 -10.55 2.28
CA PHE A 12 3.71 -11.64 1.81
C PHE A 12 4.27 -12.30 0.54
N SER A 13 5.59 -12.47 0.45
CA SER A 13 6.20 -13.27 -0.62
C SER A 13 5.51 -14.63 -0.73
N PHE A 14 5.26 -15.08 -1.96
CA PHE A 14 4.54 -16.32 -2.30
C PHE A 14 3.04 -16.36 -1.95
N ALA A 15 2.45 -15.28 -1.47
CA ALA A 15 1.02 -15.22 -1.15
C ALA A 15 0.16 -14.70 -2.31
N GLU A 16 0.72 -14.43 -3.49
CA GLU A 16 -0.02 -13.83 -4.62
C GLU A 16 -1.15 -14.73 -5.13
N ASP A 17 -1.00 -16.05 -5.01
CA ASP A 17 -1.98 -17.06 -5.45
C ASP A 17 -2.81 -17.66 -4.29
N VAL A 18 -2.55 -17.23 -3.05
CA VAL A 18 -3.19 -17.81 -1.86
C VAL A 18 -3.91 -16.72 -1.07
N LYS A 19 -5.16 -16.97 -0.69
CA LYS A 19 -5.88 -16.04 0.17
C LYS A 19 -5.31 -16.10 1.59
N VAL A 20 -4.76 -14.98 2.03
CA VAL A 20 -4.28 -14.80 3.41
C VAL A 20 -5.26 -13.89 4.13
N TYR A 21 -5.60 -14.21 5.37
CA TYR A 21 -6.53 -13.42 6.18
C TYR A 21 -5.84 -12.96 7.46
N ASN A 22 -6.08 -11.72 7.86
CA ASN A 22 -5.62 -11.20 9.14
C ASN A 22 -6.34 -11.97 10.27
N PRO A 23 -5.60 -12.65 11.17
CA PRO A 23 -6.21 -13.45 12.23
C PRO A 23 -6.98 -12.62 13.27
N LEU A 24 -6.71 -11.31 13.37
CA LEU A 24 -7.34 -10.44 14.37
C LEU A 24 -8.71 -9.92 13.92
N ASP A 25 -8.86 -9.55 12.64
CA ASP A 25 -10.08 -8.92 12.12
C ASP A 25 -10.72 -9.66 10.94
N GLY A 26 -10.11 -10.75 10.46
CA GLY A 26 -10.62 -11.58 9.38
C GLY A 26 -10.55 -10.94 7.99
N LYS A 27 -9.95 -9.75 7.84
CA LYS A 27 -9.85 -9.09 6.53
C LYS A 27 -8.83 -9.80 5.65
N GLU A 28 -9.14 -9.91 4.36
CA GLU A 28 -8.23 -10.49 3.37
C GLU A 28 -7.02 -9.56 3.16
N ILE A 29 -5.84 -10.15 3.24
CA ILE A 29 -4.57 -9.53 2.91
C ILE A 29 -4.27 -9.89 1.46
N ILE A 30 -4.14 -8.86 0.63
CA ILE A 30 -3.98 -9.00 -0.81
C ILE A 30 -2.53 -8.75 -1.20
N ALA A 31 -1.85 -9.80 -1.66
CA ALA A 31 -0.65 -9.71 -2.47
C ALA A 31 -1.03 -9.85 -3.96
N ARG A 32 -0.37 -9.10 -4.85
CA ARG A 32 -0.64 -9.11 -6.30
C ARG A 32 0.65 -9.24 -7.08
N ASP A 33 0.54 -9.89 -8.24
CA ASP A 33 1.65 -10.01 -9.20
C ASP A 33 2.11 -8.61 -9.67
N ASN A 34 3.43 -8.41 -9.71
CA ASN A 34 4.09 -7.28 -10.37
C ASN A 34 5.17 -7.81 -11.34
N GLU A 35 5.94 -6.92 -11.96
CA GLU A 35 6.98 -7.27 -12.93
C GLU A 35 8.10 -8.17 -12.37
N LYS A 36 8.27 -8.22 -11.04
CA LYS A 36 9.22 -9.09 -10.34
C LYS A 36 8.56 -10.35 -9.79
N SER A 37 7.51 -10.24 -8.98
CA SER A 37 6.87 -11.39 -8.33
C SER A 37 6.22 -12.37 -9.32
N ILE A 38 5.84 -11.92 -10.52
CA ILE A 38 5.37 -12.82 -11.59
C ILE A 38 6.44 -13.83 -12.02
N LEU A 39 7.73 -13.48 -11.87
CA LEU A 39 8.84 -14.35 -12.25
C LEU A 39 8.91 -15.62 -11.41
N ARG A 40 8.23 -15.71 -10.25
CA ARG A 40 8.15 -16.96 -9.46
C ARG A 40 7.66 -18.16 -10.30
N LYS A 41 6.88 -17.89 -11.36
CA LYS A 41 6.34 -18.89 -12.29
C LYS A 41 7.36 -19.42 -13.30
N THR A 42 8.47 -18.70 -13.52
CA THR A 42 9.44 -19.00 -14.60
C THR A 42 10.90 -18.96 -14.15
N ASN A 43 11.28 -18.01 -13.30
CA ASN A 43 12.61 -17.84 -12.71
C ASN A 43 12.49 -17.29 -11.28
N ILE A 44 12.46 -18.20 -10.30
CA ILE A 44 12.23 -17.88 -8.89
C ILE A 44 13.35 -17.07 -8.24
N GLU A 45 14.60 -17.21 -8.72
CA GLU A 45 15.76 -16.52 -8.15
C GLU A 45 15.69 -15.00 -8.37
N GLU A 46 14.98 -14.57 -9.42
CA GLU A 46 14.78 -13.16 -9.76
C GLU A 46 13.44 -12.59 -9.22
N ALA A 47 12.62 -13.42 -8.59
CA ALA A 47 11.27 -13.05 -8.18
C ALA A 47 11.22 -12.30 -6.85
N TYR A 48 12.14 -12.60 -5.93
CA TYR A 48 12.16 -12.06 -4.57
C TYR A 48 13.58 -11.70 -4.15
N THR A 49 13.73 -10.54 -3.51
CA THR A 49 15.01 -10.01 -2.99
C THR A 49 15.47 -10.73 -1.72
N GLN A 50 14.60 -11.53 -1.10
CA GLN A 50 14.81 -12.19 0.19
C GLN A 50 15.18 -11.21 1.32
N CYS A 51 14.86 -9.93 1.15
CA CYS A 51 15.10 -8.87 2.13
C CYS A 51 13.90 -7.95 2.18
N HIS A 52 13.26 -7.86 3.34
CA HIS A 52 12.17 -6.92 3.57
C HIS A 52 12.75 -5.63 4.15
N THR A 53 12.73 -4.56 3.36
CA THR A 53 13.18 -3.24 3.80
C THR A 53 12.07 -2.23 3.57
N ASP A 54 11.57 -1.67 4.67
CA ASP A 54 10.63 -0.55 4.63
C ASP A 54 11.39 0.76 4.82
N ILE A 55 11.05 1.75 4.00
CA ILE A 55 11.36 3.15 4.25
C ILE A 55 10.07 3.80 4.75
N THR A 56 10.16 4.49 5.89
CA THR A 56 9.02 5.25 6.42
C THR A 56 9.15 6.72 6.05
N LEU A 57 8.09 7.27 5.48
CA LEU A 57 7.94 8.69 5.21
C LEU A 57 7.02 9.32 6.27
N PRO A 58 7.39 10.49 6.83
CA PRO A 58 6.48 11.28 7.65
C PRO A 58 5.23 11.63 6.85
N TYR A 59 4.05 11.40 7.44
CA TYR A 59 2.78 11.59 6.74
C TYR A 59 2.50 13.06 6.38
N ASP A 60 2.98 13.99 7.21
CA ASP A 60 2.90 15.44 6.99
C ASP A 60 3.82 15.94 5.87
N GLY A 61 4.82 15.15 5.49
CA GLY A 61 5.69 15.41 4.34
C GLY A 61 5.09 14.96 2.99
N LEU A 62 3.93 14.32 2.98
CA LEU A 62 3.27 13.84 1.76
C LEU A 62 2.40 14.93 1.15
N GLU A 63 2.75 15.37 -0.06
CA GLU A 63 1.93 16.30 -0.83
C GLU A 63 0.70 15.58 -1.42
N PHE A 64 0.91 14.48 -2.14
CA PHE A 64 -0.16 13.66 -2.71
C PHE A 64 0.25 12.18 -2.88
N ILE A 65 -0.75 11.31 -2.92
CA ILE A 65 -0.65 9.94 -3.43
C ILE A 65 -1.70 9.81 -4.53
N SER A 66 -1.27 9.50 -5.75
CA SER A 66 -2.16 9.42 -6.90
C SER A 66 -2.01 8.08 -7.62
N ILE A 67 -3.08 7.65 -8.28
CA ILE A 67 -3.05 6.55 -9.24
C ILE A 67 -3.12 7.11 -10.65
N ILE A 68 -2.46 6.42 -11.58
CA ILE A 68 -2.61 6.64 -13.01
C ILE A 68 -3.47 5.50 -13.55
N THR A 69 -4.62 5.82 -14.11
CA THR A 69 -5.51 4.82 -14.70
C THR A 69 -4.94 4.28 -16.00
N LYS A 70 -5.51 3.18 -16.49
CA LYS A 70 -5.16 2.62 -17.81
C LYS A 70 -5.32 3.64 -18.95
N ASP A 71 -6.27 4.56 -18.80
CA ASP A 71 -6.58 5.58 -19.80
C ASP A 71 -5.70 6.85 -19.64
N GLY A 72 -4.76 6.85 -18.68
CA GLY A 72 -3.82 7.93 -18.42
C GLY A 72 -4.38 9.05 -17.54
N GLU A 73 -5.55 8.86 -16.94
CA GLU A 73 -6.11 9.81 -15.97
C GLU A 73 -5.38 9.69 -14.63
N THR A 74 -5.09 10.83 -14.01
CA THR A 74 -4.51 10.88 -12.66
C THR A 74 -5.61 11.15 -11.65
N LEU A 75 -5.76 10.26 -10.67
CA LEU A 75 -6.72 10.40 -9.58
C LEU A 75 -5.99 10.40 -8.23
N ASN A 76 -6.25 11.40 -7.40
CA ASN A 76 -5.66 11.51 -6.06
C ASN A 76 -6.39 10.59 -5.09
N ILE A 77 -5.62 9.87 -4.26
CA ILE A 77 -6.10 9.09 -3.12
C ILE A 77 -5.91 9.90 -1.84
N ILE A 78 -4.71 10.47 -1.68
CA ILE A 78 -4.37 11.39 -0.61
C ILE A 78 -3.87 12.69 -1.23
N GLU A 79 -4.26 13.82 -0.66
CA GLU A 79 -3.78 15.15 -1.03
C GLU A 79 -3.76 16.03 0.21
N ASN A 80 -2.66 16.77 0.42
CA ASN A 80 -2.43 17.62 1.59
C ASN A 80 -2.71 16.90 2.93
N GLY A 81 -2.25 15.65 3.05
CA GLY A 81 -2.43 14.84 4.26
C GLY A 81 -3.89 14.48 4.57
N ARG A 82 -4.76 14.42 3.56
CA ARG A 82 -6.16 14.00 3.69
C ARG A 82 -6.54 12.99 2.62
N PHE A 83 -7.43 12.07 2.95
CA PHE A 83 -8.06 11.18 1.98
C PHE A 83 -9.08 11.95 1.16
N VAL A 84 -8.97 11.90 -0.17
CA VAL A 84 -9.82 12.68 -1.10
C VAL A 84 -10.74 11.83 -1.97
N VAL A 85 -10.69 10.50 -1.83
CA VAL A 85 -11.58 9.60 -2.55
C VAL A 85 -12.99 9.68 -1.96
N GLN A 86 -14.01 9.83 -2.79
CA GLN A 86 -15.40 9.84 -2.35
C GLN A 86 -15.73 8.58 -1.51
N GLY A 87 -16.33 8.77 -0.34
CA GLY A 87 -16.66 7.68 0.60
C GLY A 87 -15.57 7.39 1.64
N THR A 88 -14.46 8.13 1.62
CA THR A 88 -13.36 8.00 2.60
C THR A 88 -13.36 9.09 3.66
N GLU A 89 -14.42 9.90 3.74
CA GLU A 89 -14.49 11.09 4.61
C GLU A 89 -14.29 10.72 6.10
N GLU A 90 -14.80 9.57 6.53
CA GLU A 90 -14.62 9.04 7.89
C GLU A 90 -13.15 8.82 8.27
N LEU A 91 -12.28 8.49 7.30
CA LEU A 91 -10.85 8.28 7.53
C LEU A 91 -10.13 9.58 7.89
N ASN A 92 -10.72 10.74 7.59
CA ASN A 92 -10.15 12.04 7.91
C ASN A 92 -10.44 12.51 9.34
N LYS A 93 -11.45 11.94 10.01
CA LYS A 93 -11.87 12.35 11.38
C LYS A 93 -10.74 12.34 12.42
N PRO A 94 -9.84 11.32 12.46
CA PRO A 94 -8.76 11.31 13.44
C PRO A 94 -7.80 12.51 13.32
N PHE A 95 -7.71 13.16 12.14
CA PHE A 95 -6.85 14.32 11.93
C PHE A 95 -7.50 15.66 12.31
N GLU A 96 -8.80 15.68 12.59
CA GLU A 96 -9.55 16.86 13.02
C GLU A 96 -9.58 16.99 14.55
N MET A 97 -9.26 15.91 15.25
CA MET A 97 -9.15 15.89 16.70
C MET A 97 -7.84 16.59 17.08
N ASN A 98 -7.92 17.88 17.41
CA ASN A 98 -6.83 18.59 18.09
C ASN A 98 -6.47 17.82 19.38
N ILE A 99 -5.27 17.23 19.40
CA ILE A 99 -4.59 16.80 20.64
C ILE A 99 -3.77 17.98 21.13
#